data_AF-A0A7J2YBR0-F1
#
_entry.id   AF-A0A7J2YBR0-F1
#
_cell.length_a   1.000
_cell.length_b   1.000
_cell.length_c   1.000
_cell.angle_alpha   90.00
_cell.angle_beta   90.00
_cell.angle_gamma   90.00
#
_symmetry.space_group_name_H-M   'P 1'
#
loop_
_entity.id
_entity.type
_entity.pdbx_description
1 polymer ?
#
loop_
_entity_poly.entity_id
_entity_poly.type
_entity_poly.pdbx_seq_one_letter_code
_entity_poly.pdbx_strand_id
1 'polypeptide(L)'
;MAVHGKDYCVKAVLTALADGRPKSARDVVTTTGIDEKTAFHLLSNLWRKHLILRTDKPLFEYNKQFKGRAGFRSNTRMFHLYVINGQRGQGEGERVGTEDTPFVIDGHRFVHFSSEYSDKRGNRGSKSKAQLVLNFLKDNSDRAFYSTEIFNALKEKGVTMPDIMTTARRYEKKGLLYVRGYQTHDSQSPFQEGYLITWIEQDGGDDLAALKQAVMRTNEALKSKASTNPLVQRVLAIRNLIVSETELGRIASINQVKDILKATDNEAESAIARAMQLYPSIREVKLFDAYRYYYHESMNVEVLNASLEMAKNYIRISKGRANRIGHNWEACVEWFIDRFTVGAEFRTQNHRNNGTGKMDPRRITLHLIKSVGDRRQSAEVDRVWTVTPSVFAKPVTYVLECKWGLVRRKDLDDFFNVLKWSTDFGVDTPEGRQVKNGVVGVFAGGAFEDIRVKVANSNSKDNNEGNSTITLAQYAERLNVQLLRAADFNAKLRDKGAPKDVTVQKICKAARDERDVRRMLDSMWNKPEDAKDILDGAIKTNSNVFKFEEELEAGDNEGSKGKEKGKVASTEPLSTAAAEV
;
A
#
# COMPACT_ATOMS: atom_id res chain seq x y z
N MET A 1 1.22 -24.23 54.44
CA MET A 1 2.55 -24.03 53.82
C MET A 1 2.59 -22.99 52.68
N ALA A 2 1.67 -22.01 52.60
CA ALA A 2 1.65 -21.00 51.53
C ALA A 2 2.12 -19.59 51.97
N VAL A 3 2.46 -19.39 53.24
CA VAL A 3 2.82 -18.07 53.80
C VAL A 3 4.32 -17.74 53.63
N HIS A 4 5.20 -18.75 53.51
CA HIS A 4 6.65 -18.52 53.35
C HIS A 4 7.12 -18.20 51.93
N GLY A 5 6.30 -18.42 50.90
CA GLY A 5 6.70 -18.16 49.50
C GLY A 5 6.74 -16.67 49.12
N LYS A 6 5.83 -15.85 49.68
CA LYS A 6 5.71 -14.43 49.32
C LYS A 6 6.84 -13.58 49.90
N ASP A 7 7.21 -13.80 51.16
CA ASP A 7 8.28 -13.05 51.82
C ASP A 7 9.66 -13.38 51.22
N TYR A 8 9.86 -14.63 50.81
CA TYR A 8 11.07 -15.03 50.07
C TYR A 8 11.17 -14.28 48.73
N CYS A 9 10.10 -14.22 47.95
CA CYS A 9 10.11 -13.51 46.67
C CYS A 9 10.32 -12.00 46.82
N VAL A 10 9.74 -11.37 47.85
CA VAL A 10 9.98 -9.95 48.16
C VAL A 10 11.45 -9.71 48.49
N LYS A 11 12.04 -10.54 49.37
CA LYS A 11 13.47 -10.45 49.72
C LYS A 11 14.35 -10.65 48.49
N ALA A 12 14.06 -11.64 47.65
CA ALA A 12 14.82 -11.90 46.42
C ALA A 12 14.78 -10.72 45.44
N VAL A 13 13.62 -10.07 45.25
CA VAL A 13 13.51 -8.86 44.41
C VAL A 13 14.31 -7.69 44.99
N LEU A 14 14.24 -7.47 46.30
CA LEU A 14 15.04 -6.41 46.95
C LEU A 14 16.54 -6.72 46.87
N THR A 15 16.97 -7.95 47.14
CA THR A 15 18.37 -8.36 46.98
C THR A 15 18.86 -8.16 45.55
N ALA A 16 18.02 -8.47 44.55
CA ALA A 16 18.35 -8.25 43.15
C ALA A 16 18.54 -6.76 42.79
N LEU A 17 17.92 -5.84 43.53
CA LEU A 17 18.05 -4.39 43.33
C LEU A 17 19.08 -3.74 44.28
N ALA A 18 19.72 -4.52 45.16
CA ALA A 18 20.57 -4.01 46.24
C ALA A 18 21.97 -3.54 45.79
N ASP A 19 22.31 -3.71 44.51
CA ASP A 19 23.55 -3.21 43.91
C ASP A 19 23.44 -1.74 43.46
N GLY A 20 22.29 -1.10 43.68
CA GLY A 20 22.04 0.30 43.33
C GLY A 20 21.96 0.58 41.83
N ARG A 21 22.06 -0.45 40.97
CA ARG A 21 21.98 -0.29 39.52
C ARG A 21 20.52 -0.38 39.03
N PRO A 22 20.09 0.48 38.10
CA PRO A 22 18.77 0.37 37.48
C PRO A 22 18.56 -0.97 36.79
N LYS A 23 17.49 -1.68 37.14
CA LYS A 23 17.15 -2.99 36.54
C LYS A 23 15.73 -3.01 36.00
N SER A 24 15.54 -3.66 34.85
CA SER A 24 14.21 -3.93 34.30
C SER A 24 13.55 -5.11 35.03
N ALA A 25 12.23 -5.26 34.86
CA ALA A 25 11.52 -6.44 35.38
C ALA A 25 12.11 -7.75 34.83
N ARG A 26 12.64 -7.76 33.61
CA ARG A 26 13.28 -8.93 33.01
C ARG A 26 14.62 -9.26 33.66
N ASP A 27 15.39 -8.25 34.01
CA ASP A 27 16.67 -8.44 34.71
C ASP A 27 16.43 -9.01 36.10
N VAL A 28 15.38 -8.52 36.80
CA VAL A 28 14.93 -9.08 38.08
C VAL A 28 14.50 -10.54 37.92
N VAL A 29 13.69 -10.88 36.91
CA VAL A 29 13.29 -12.27 36.62
C VAL A 29 14.50 -13.16 36.35
N THR A 30 15.45 -12.69 35.53
CA THR A 30 16.66 -13.44 35.16
C THR A 30 17.58 -13.67 36.38
N THR A 31 17.69 -12.67 37.25
CA THR A 31 18.57 -12.73 38.44
C THR A 31 17.96 -13.57 39.57
N THR A 32 16.63 -13.56 39.71
CA THR A 32 15.92 -14.19 40.85
C THR A 32 15.28 -15.54 40.52
N GLY A 33 15.08 -15.86 39.24
CA GLY A 33 14.33 -17.04 38.80
C GLY A 33 12.81 -16.99 39.09
N ILE A 34 12.29 -15.85 39.55
CA ILE A 34 10.87 -15.68 39.86
C ILE A 34 10.05 -15.59 38.56
N ASP A 35 8.85 -16.19 38.56
CA ASP A 35 7.88 -16.05 37.47
C ASP A 35 7.62 -14.58 37.10
N GLU A 36 7.51 -14.31 35.79
CA GLU A 36 7.37 -12.96 35.24
C GLU A 36 6.15 -12.23 35.81
N LYS A 37 4.99 -12.89 35.92
CA LYS A 37 3.77 -12.25 36.48
C LYS A 37 3.96 -11.87 37.95
N THR A 38 4.61 -12.75 38.71
CA THR A 38 4.93 -12.55 40.12
C THR A 38 5.90 -11.38 40.31
N ALA A 39 6.96 -11.31 39.50
CA ALA A 39 7.92 -10.20 39.53
C ALA A 39 7.25 -8.85 39.21
N PHE A 40 6.41 -8.78 38.17
CA PHE A 40 5.66 -7.55 37.85
C PHE A 40 4.74 -7.10 38.99
N HIS A 41 4.03 -8.04 39.62
CA HIS A 41 3.15 -7.74 40.75
C HIS A 41 3.93 -7.23 41.97
N LEU A 42 5.06 -7.87 42.29
CA LEU A 42 5.92 -7.48 43.40
C LEU A 42 6.54 -6.09 43.19
N LEU A 43 7.09 -5.81 42.01
CA LEU A 43 7.64 -4.49 41.67
C LEU A 43 6.58 -3.40 41.77
N SER A 44 5.36 -3.65 41.26
CA SER A 44 4.26 -2.68 41.39
C SER A 44 3.88 -2.43 42.86
N ASN A 45 3.87 -3.46 43.71
CA ASN A 45 3.53 -3.32 45.12
C ASN A 45 4.64 -2.63 45.91
N LEU A 46 5.91 -2.95 45.64
CA LEU A 46 7.07 -2.31 46.26
C LEU A 46 7.14 -0.83 45.90
N TRP A 47 6.82 -0.48 44.64
CA TRP A 47 6.77 0.92 44.20
C TRP A 47 5.64 1.69 44.90
N ARG A 48 4.44 1.09 45.01
CA ARG A 48 3.31 1.66 45.77
C ARG A 48 3.58 1.80 47.27
N LYS A 49 4.45 0.95 47.83
CA LYS A 49 4.90 1.03 49.23
C LYS A 49 6.10 1.97 49.40
N HIS A 50 6.52 2.67 48.34
CA HIS A 50 7.68 3.57 48.35
C HIS A 50 9.00 2.87 48.75
N LEU A 51 9.12 1.56 48.55
CA LEU A 51 10.35 0.80 48.85
C LEU A 51 11.33 0.77 47.67
N ILE A 52 10.82 1.01 46.46
CA ILE A 52 11.61 1.14 45.24
C ILE A 52 11.14 2.37 44.47
N LEU A 53 12.00 2.93 43.64
CA LEU A 53 11.67 3.97 42.67
C LEU A 53 11.51 3.35 41.29
N ARG A 54 10.73 4.01 40.42
CA ARG A 54 10.51 3.62 39.02
C ARG A 54 10.79 4.80 38.10
N THR A 55 11.29 4.54 36.91
CA THR A 55 11.34 5.55 35.83
C THR A 55 9.99 6.26 35.61
N ASP A 56 10.02 7.58 35.42
CA ASP A 56 8.84 8.43 35.20
C ASP A 56 8.13 8.12 33.86
N LYS A 57 8.92 7.83 32.83
CA LYS A 57 8.49 7.44 31.49
C LYS A 57 8.95 6.01 31.18
N PRO A 58 8.16 5.25 30.43
CA PRO A 58 8.60 3.96 29.96
C PRO A 58 9.70 4.11 28.90
N LEU A 59 10.64 3.18 28.90
CA LEU A 59 11.68 3.01 27.89
C LEU A 59 11.22 2.03 26.81
N PHE A 60 11.80 2.17 25.61
CA PHE A 60 11.45 1.37 24.45
C PHE A 60 12.69 0.65 23.90
N GLU A 61 12.58 -0.66 23.74
CA GLU A 61 13.61 -1.48 23.10
C GLU A 61 13.05 -2.10 21.82
N TYR A 62 13.74 -1.87 20.70
CA TYR A 62 13.37 -2.44 19.41
C TYR A 62 13.99 -3.82 19.25
N ASN A 63 13.17 -4.86 19.25
CA ASN A 63 13.63 -6.23 19.06
C ASN A 63 13.31 -6.68 17.63
N LYS A 64 14.34 -6.83 16.79
CA LYS A 64 14.24 -7.32 15.41
C LYS A 64 14.79 -8.75 15.35
N GLN A 65 13.91 -9.72 15.08
CA GLN A 65 14.29 -11.12 14.91
C GLN A 65 14.13 -11.54 13.44
N PHE A 66 15.21 -12.06 12.85
CA PHE A 66 15.17 -12.69 11.54
C PHE A 66 14.58 -14.10 11.65
N LYS A 67 13.54 -14.40 10.86
CA LYS A 67 12.83 -15.69 10.85
C LYS A 67 12.98 -16.41 9.50
N GLY A 68 14.13 -16.24 8.82
CA GLY A 68 14.42 -16.91 7.55
C GLY A 68 13.44 -16.50 6.44
N ARG A 69 12.83 -17.47 5.75
CA ARG A 69 11.89 -17.21 4.62
C ARG A 69 10.64 -16.41 5.00
N ALA A 70 10.30 -16.35 6.29
CA ALA A 70 9.18 -15.54 6.80
C ALA A 70 9.57 -14.06 7.02
N GLY A 71 10.82 -13.68 6.70
CA GLY A 71 11.32 -12.32 6.84
C GLY A 71 11.63 -11.92 8.28
N PHE A 72 11.58 -10.62 8.55
CA PHE A 72 11.84 -10.07 9.88
C PHE A 72 10.55 -9.90 10.67
N ARG A 73 10.56 -10.33 11.94
CA ARG A 73 9.56 -9.93 12.92
C ARG A 73 10.18 -8.89 13.83
N SER A 74 9.58 -7.70 13.87
CA SER A 74 9.95 -6.66 14.82
C SER A 74 8.87 -6.49 15.89
N ASN A 75 9.30 -6.21 17.12
CA ASN A 75 8.43 -5.80 18.21
C ASN A 75 9.13 -4.71 19.02
N THR A 76 8.45 -3.60 19.26
CA THR A 76 8.92 -2.53 20.15
C THR A 76 8.38 -2.82 21.55
N ARG A 77 9.25 -3.21 22.48
CA ARG A 77 8.87 -3.51 23.85
C ARG A 77 8.94 -2.25 24.70
N MET A 78 7.87 -1.99 25.45
CA MET A 78 7.81 -0.96 26.47
C MET A 78 8.17 -1.55 27.84
N PHE A 79 9.06 -0.91 28.61
CA PHE A 79 9.43 -1.36 29.97
C PHE A 79 9.85 -0.19 30.87
N HIS A 80 9.94 -0.44 32.17
CA HIS A 80 10.45 0.52 33.17
C HIS A 80 11.67 -0.07 33.89
N LEU A 81 12.57 0.81 34.33
CA LEU A 81 13.65 0.47 35.27
C LEU A 81 13.23 0.78 36.72
N TYR A 82 13.79 0.01 37.65
CA TYR A 82 13.55 0.08 39.09
C TYR A 82 14.87 0.13 39.88
N VAL A 83 14.85 0.82 41.03
CA VAL A 83 15.97 0.91 41.99
C VAL A 83 15.44 0.93 43.44
N ILE A 84 16.24 0.51 44.42
CA ILE A 84 15.84 0.60 45.84
C ILE A 84 15.74 2.06 46.28
N ASN A 85 14.65 2.39 46.96
CA ASN A 85 14.52 3.66 47.65
C ASN A 85 15.36 3.61 48.93
N GLY A 86 16.56 4.20 48.91
CA GLY A 86 17.41 4.33 50.10
C GLY A 86 18.88 3.88 50.00
N GLN A 87 19.38 3.43 48.84
CA GLN A 87 20.81 3.13 48.68
C GLN A 87 21.58 4.26 47.98
N ARG A 88 22.67 4.70 48.65
CA ARG A 88 23.72 5.58 48.15
C ARG A 88 24.27 5.04 46.83
N GLY A 89 24.02 5.73 45.71
CA GLY A 89 24.90 5.59 44.56
C GLY A 89 26.29 6.07 44.96
N GLN A 90 27.31 5.23 44.77
CA GLN A 90 28.70 5.66 44.78
C GLN A 90 28.92 6.54 43.53
N GLY A 91 28.71 7.83 43.71
CA GLY A 91 29.02 8.88 42.75
C GLY A 91 29.12 10.16 43.53
N GLU A 92 30.32 10.71 43.63
CA GLU A 92 30.62 11.96 44.31
C GLU A 92 29.78 13.08 43.70
N GLY A 93 28.88 13.64 44.49
CA GLY A 93 27.95 14.69 44.08
C GLY A 93 27.07 15.10 45.26
N GLU A 94 27.25 16.35 45.68
CA GLU A 94 26.65 17.02 46.82
C GLU A 94 25.12 16.88 46.95
N ARG A 95 24.64 16.65 48.17
CA ARG A 95 23.21 16.55 48.51
C ARG A 95 22.63 17.93 48.82
N VAL A 96 21.70 18.39 47.99
CA VAL A 96 20.59 19.26 48.41
C VAL A 96 19.33 18.74 47.73
N GLY A 97 18.33 18.34 48.51
CA GLY A 97 17.08 17.84 47.94
C GLY A 97 16.10 17.33 48.97
N THR A 98 15.17 18.20 49.37
CA THR A 98 13.88 17.89 49.97
C THR A 98 13.04 16.99 49.03
N GLU A 99 11.89 16.50 49.52
CA GLU A 99 10.96 15.50 48.93
C GLU A 99 10.55 15.69 47.45
N ASP A 100 10.95 16.78 46.78
CA ASP A 100 10.59 17.15 45.41
C ASP A 100 11.75 17.11 44.38
N THR A 101 12.96 16.66 44.75
CA THR A 101 14.07 16.55 43.78
C THR A 101 14.15 15.16 43.13
N PRO A 102 14.05 15.06 41.79
CA PRO A 102 14.06 13.78 41.11
C PRO A 102 15.44 13.10 41.13
N PHE A 103 15.47 11.84 41.56
CA PHE A 103 16.66 10.99 41.48
C PHE A 103 16.98 10.69 40.01
N VAL A 104 18.15 11.14 39.52
CA VAL A 104 18.63 10.83 38.18
C VAL A 104 19.77 9.83 38.28
N ILE A 105 19.58 8.64 37.70
CA ILE A 105 20.60 7.59 37.62
C ILE A 105 20.71 7.19 36.14
N ASP A 106 21.93 7.15 35.59
CA ASP A 106 22.20 6.81 34.19
C ASP A 106 21.36 7.62 33.17
N GLY A 107 21.12 8.91 33.45
CA GLY A 107 20.33 9.79 32.60
C GLY A 107 18.81 9.57 32.67
N HIS A 108 18.33 8.71 33.56
CA HIS A 108 16.91 8.40 33.73
C HIS A 108 16.36 8.97 35.05
N ARG A 109 15.18 9.58 34.98
CA ARG A 109 14.47 10.14 36.15
C ARG A 109 13.65 9.07 36.86
N PHE A 110 13.91 8.88 38.15
CA PHE A 110 13.19 7.93 39.02
C PHE A 110 12.25 8.67 39.97
N VAL A 111 11.03 8.15 40.11
CA VAL A 111 9.94 8.76 40.88
C VAL A 111 9.32 7.79 41.89
N HIS A 112 8.83 8.35 42.99
CA HIS A 112 7.93 7.66 43.90
C HIS A 112 6.59 7.35 43.24
N PHE A 113 5.82 6.44 43.83
CA PHE A 113 4.46 6.21 43.39
C PHE A 113 3.61 7.46 43.63
N SER A 114 3.02 7.99 42.56
CA SER A 114 1.98 9.02 42.59
C SER A 114 0.90 8.63 41.59
N SER A 115 -0.33 9.06 41.86
CA SER A 115 -1.49 8.78 41.01
C SER A 115 -1.34 9.34 39.59
N GLU A 116 -0.52 10.38 39.42
CA GLU A 116 -0.19 10.99 38.12
C GLU A 116 0.65 10.06 37.22
N TYR A 117 1.41 9.14 37.81
CA TYR A 117 2.23 8.13 37.11
C TYR A 117 1.53 6.77 37.00
N SER A 118 0.28 6.68 37.46
CA SER A 118 -0.55 5.48 37.30
C SER A 118 -1.06 5.40 35.86
N ASP A 119 -1.07 4.17 35.30
CA ASP A 119 -1.59 3.95 33.96
C ASP A 119 -3.07 4.40 33.89
N LYS A 120 -3.35 5.39 33.04
CA LYS A 120 -4.70 5.95 32.82
C LYS A 120 -5.72 4.87 32.42
N ARG A 121 -5.28 3.69 31.98
CA ARG A 121 -6.13 2.54 31.67
C ARG A 121 -6.70 1.81 32.90
N GLY A 122 -6.16 2.07 34.10
CA GLY A 122 -6.51 1.35 35.34
C GLY A 122 -7.31 2.13 36.39
N ASN A 123 -7.71 3.39 36.11
CA ASN A 123 -8.39 4.21 37.11
C ASN A 123 -9.82 3.73 37.38
N ARG A 124 -10.05 3.20 38.59
CA ARG A 124 -11.37 2.75 39.12
C ARG A 124 -12.35 3.89 39.46
N GLY A 125 -12.02 5.15 39.16
CA GLY A 125 -12.80 6.32 39.60
C GLY A 125 -13.44 7.19 38.51
N SER A 126 -12.98 7.13 37.25
CA SER A 126 -13.64 7.84 36.15
C SER A 126 -14.68 6.94 35.48
N LYS A 127 -15.88 7.47 35.19
CA LYS A 127 -16.91 6.71 34.43
C LYS A 127 -16.26 6.21 33.13
N SER A 128 -16.23 4.89 32.95
CA SER A 128 -15.65 4.31 31.74
C SER A 128 -16.36 4.84 30.50
N LYS A 129 -15.66 4.93 29.37
CA LYS A 129 -16.27 5.37 28.10
C LYS A 129 -17.51 4.55 27.72
N ALA A 130 -17.47 3.24 28.01
CA ALA A 130 -18.63 2.35 27.82
C ALA A 130 -19.82 2.75 28.70
N GLN A 131 -19.58 3.14 29.95
CA GLN A 131 -20.63 3.61 30.85
C GLN A 131 -21.22 4.94 30.38
N LEU A 132 -20.41 5.84 29.83
CA LEU A 132 -20.89 7.10 29.25
C LEU A 132 -21.84 6.86 28.07
N VAL A 133 -21.50 5.92 27.18
CA VAL A 133 -22.34 5.53 26.05
C VAL A 133 -23.65 4.87 26.51
N LEU A 134 -23.58 3.96 27.48
CA LEU A 134 -24.77 3.31 28.02
C LEU A 134 -25.72 4.27 28.72
N ASN A 135 -25.19 5.15 29.56
CA ASN A 135 -26.02 6.15 30.25
C ASN A 135 -26.69 7.07 29.23
N PHE A 136 -25.96 7.52 28.19
CA PHE A 136 -26.57 8.32 27.13
C PHE A 136 -27.76 7.63 26.48
N LEU A 137 -27.63 6.35 26.12
CA LEU A 137 -28.72 5.58 25.49
C LEU A 137 -29.86 5.27 26.46
N LYS A 138 -29.56 5.00 27.73
CA LYS A 138 -30.55 4.75 28.77
C LYS A 138 -31.36 6.00 29.11
N ASP A 139 -30.68 7.15 29.24
CA ASP A 139 -31.30 8.43 29.56
C ASP A 139 -32.15 8.98 28.38
N ASN A 140 -31.95 8.43 27.17
CA ASN A 140 -32.71 8.75 25.96
C ASN A 140 -33.34 7.47 25.37
N SER A 141 -33.98 6.66 26.22
CA SER A 141 -34.54 5.37 25.80
C SER A 141 -35.71 5.50 24.83
N ASP A 142 -36.35 6.68 24.76
CA ASP A 142 -37.52 7.00 23.94
C ASP A 142 -37.25 7.01 22.43
N ARG A 143 -36.00 7.15 21.99
CA ARG A 143 -35.65 7.25 20.57
C ARG A 143 -34.38 6.47 20.20
N ALA A 144 -34.23 6.21 18.90
CA ALA A 144 -33.02 5.65 18.33
C ALA A 144 -32.07 6.74 17.83
N PHE A 145 -30.77 6.49 17.93
CA PHE A 145 -29.71 7.40 17.51
C PHE A 145 -28.75 6.77 16.53
N TYR A 146 -28.26 7.54 15.58
CA TYR A 146 -27.12 7.14 14.78
C TYR A 146 -25.84 7.15 15.61
N SER A 147 -24.91 6.24 15.33
CA SER A 147 -23.62 6.19 16.03
C SER A 147 -22.82 7.50 15.91
N THR A 148 -22.99 8.26 14.82
CA THR A 148 -22.42 9.61 14.69
C THR A 148 -23.06 10.63 15.62
N GLU A 149 -24.35 10.52 15.91
CA GLU A 149 -25.05 11.42 16.84
C GLU A 149 -24.58 11.16 18.28
N ILE A 150 -24.45 9.88 18.66
CA ILE A 150 -23.87 9.49 19.94
C ILE A 150 -22.43 9.99 20.06
N PHE A 151 -21.64 9.87 18.99
CA PHE A 151 -20.27 10.40 18.94
C PHE A 151 -20.25 11.91 19.14
N ASN A 152 -21.08 12.66 18.40
CA ASN A 152 -21.12 14.11 18.52
C ASN A 152 -21.52 14.58 19.92
N ALA A 153 -22.41 13.84 20.60
CA ALA A 153 -22.83 14.14 21.98
C ALA A 153 -21.76 13.81 23.05
N LEU A 154 -20.86 12.86 22.79
CA LEU A 154 -19.91 12.34 23.78
C LEU A 154 -18.43 12.62 23.47
N LYS A 155 -18.10 13.20 22.30
CA LYS A 155 -16.72 13.47 21.86
C LYS A 155 -15.95 14.34 22.86
N GLU A 156 -16.60 15.34 23.46
CA GLU A 156 -16.00 16.23 24.46
C GLU A 156 -15.68 15.51 25.78
N LYS A 157 -16.36 14.40 26.06
CA LYS A 157 -16.10 13.51 27.20
C LYS A 157 -15.05 12.44 26.87
N GLY A 158 -14.36 12.56 25.73
CA GLY A 158 -13.27 11.68 25.31
C GLY A 158 -13.71 10.34 24.69
N VAL A 159 -14.98 10.22 24.30
CA VAL A 159 -15.52 9.01 23.64
C VAL A 159 -15.24 9.07 22.14
N THR A 160 -14.71 7.98 21.59
CA THR A 160 -14.43 7.84 20.14
C THR A 160 -15.44 6.91 19.46
N MET A 161 -15.53 6.97 18.12
CA MET A 161 -16.42 6.08 17.36
C MET A 161 -16.16 4.57 17.62
N PRO A 162 -14.90 4.08 17.69
CA PRO A 162 -14.63 2.69 18.09
C PRO A 162 -15.15 2.34 19.49
N ASP A 163 -15.09 3.28 20.44
CA ASP A 163 -15.60 3.06 21.80
C ASP A 163 -17.12 2.83 21.78
N ILE A 164 -17.85 3.59 20.95
CA ILE A 164 -19.30 3.47 20.78
C ILE A 164 -19.66 2.11 20.19
N MET A 165 -19.06 1.73 19.06
CA MET A 165 -19.42 0.48 18.39
C MET A 165 -19.01 -0.75 19.19
N THR A 166 -17.86 -0.71 19.86
CA THR A 166 -17.43 -1.80 20.75
C THR A 166 -18.39 -1.96 21.92
N THR A 167 -18.89 -0.84 22.47
CA THR A 167 -19.91 -0.85 23.52
C THR A 167 -21.25 -1.37 22.97
N ALA A 168 -21.73 -0.82 21.85
CA ALA A 168 -22.99 -1.21 21.22
C ALA A 168 -23.05 -2.72 20.96
N ARG A 169 -22.05 -3.29 20.27
CA ARG A 169 -21.99 -4.74 19.98
C ARG A 169 -21.85 -5.60 21.24
N ARG A 170 -21.17 -5.10 22.28
CA ARG A 170 -21.06 -5.82 23.56
C ARG A 170 -22.39 -5.91 24.29
N TYR A 171 -23.17 -4.83 24.29
CA TYR A 171 -24.44 -4.75 25.03
C TYR A 171 -25.65 -5.19 24.21
N GLU A 172 -25.54 -5.21 22.87
CA GLU A 172 -26.45 -5.92 21.97
C GLU A 172 -26.46 -7.42 22.26
N LYS A 173 -25.29 -8.05 22.40
CA LYS A 173 -25.17 -9.47 22.81
C LYS A 173 -25.76 -9.76 24.19
N LYS A 174 -25.98 -8.73 25.01
CA LYS A 174 -26.59 -8.84 26.34
C LYS A 174 -28.08 -8.50 26.34
N GLY A 175 -28.68 -8.23 25.17
CA GLY A 175 -30.10 -7.88 25.05
C GLY A 175 -30.45 -6.48 25.58
N LEU A 176 -29.47 -5.61 25.84
CA LEU A 176 -29.69 -4.28 26.41
C LEU A 176 -29.81 -3.18 25.35
N LEU A 177 -29.22 -3.41 24.18
CA LEU A 177 -29.25 -2.48 23.06
C LEU A 177 -29.73 -3.19 21.80
N TYR A 178 -30.48 -2.48 20.98
CA TYR A 178 -30.79 -2.90 19.62
C TYR A 178 -29.93 -2.10 18.65
N VAL A 179 -29.20 -2.79 17.76
CA VAL A 179 -28.35 -2.17 16.74
C VAL A 179 -28.88 -2.55 15.36
N ARG A 180 -29.01 -1.55 14.49
CA ARG A 180 -29.55 -1.70 13.14
C ARG A 180 -28.65 -1.04 12.10
N GLY A 181 -28.38 -1.76 11.02
CA GLY A 181 -27.74 -1.30 9.80
C GLY A 181 -28.45 -1.86 8.56
N TYR A 182 -27.86 -1.68 7.37
CA TYR A 182 -28.30 -2.41 6.18
C TYR A 182 -28.06 -3.91 6.37
N GLN A 183 -29.09 -4.71 6.13
CA GLN A 183 -28.96 -6.17 6.12
C GLN A 183 -28.26 -6.62 4.83
N THR A 184 -27.14 -7.32 4.99
CA THR A 184 -26.54 -8.18 3.97
C THR A 184 -26.78 -9.64 4.36
N HIS A 185 -26.57 -10.59 3.45
CA HIS A 185 -26.85 -12.01 3.67
C HIS A 185 -26.21 -12.58 4.96
N ASP A 186 -25.04 -12.07 5.39
CA ASP A 186 -24.30 -12.59 6.56
C ASP A 186 -23.95 -11.53 7.62
N SER A 187 -24.28 -10.25 7.41
CA SER A 187 -23.90 -9.18 8.35
C SER A 187 -24.77 -7.91 8.24
N GLN A 188 -24.67 -7.02 9.23
CA GLN A 188 -25.20 -5.67 9.11
C GLN A 188 -24.07 -4.68 8.83
N SER A 189 -24.22 -3.85 7.79
CA SER A 189 -23.33 -2.71 7.51
C SER A 189 -23.98 -1.39 7.98
N PRO A 190 -23.20 -0.39 8.44
CA PRO A 190 -23.77 0.87 8.92
C PRO A 190 -24.49 1.66 7.82
N PHE A 191 -25.39 2.56 8.21
CA PHE A 191 -25.88 3.64 7.32
C PHE A 191 -24.76 4.67 7.08
N GLN A 192 -25.01 5.68 6.23
CA GLN A 192 -24.05 6.77 5.99
C GLN A 192 -23.70 7.50 7.29
N GLU A 193 -24.68 7.73 8.17
CA GLU A 193 -24.50 8.29 9.51
C GLU A 193 -24.13 7.22 10.57
N GLY A 194 -23.80 6.01 10.15
CA GLY A 194 -23.43 4.92 11.05
C GLY A 194 -24.62 4.02 11.44
N TYR A 195 -24.48 3.23 12.50
CA TYR A 195 -25.55 2.32 12.92
C TYR A 195 -26.61 3.05 13.73
N LEU A 196 -27.87 2.65 13.57
CA LEU A 196 -28.95 3.04 14.49
C LEU A 196 -28.86 2.20 15.75
N ILE A 197 -28.84 2.86 16.91
CA ILE A 197 -28.68 2.23 18.23
C ILE A 197 -29.78 2.77 19.15
N THR A 198 -30.48 1.89 19.85
CA THR A 198 -31.50 2.25 20.84
C THR A 198 -31.42 1.34 22.06
N TRP A 199 -31.86 1.86 23.21
CA TRP A 199 -32.01 1.10 24.45
C TRP A 199 -33.22 0.14 24.37
N ILE A 200 -33.08 -1.05 24.95
CA ILE A 200 -34.16 -2.02 25.14
C ILE A 200 -34.58 -1.96 26.61
N GLU A 201 -35.81 -1.51 26.87
CA GLU A 201 -36.39 -1.48 28.22
C GLU A 201 -36.55 -2.90 28.78
N GLN A 202 -36.15 -3.08 30.04
CA GLN A 202 -36.12 -4.39 30.71
C GLN A 202 -37.23 -4.54 31.75
N ASP A 203 -38.07 -3.52 31.94
CA ASP A 203 -38.99 -3.41 33.08
C ASP A 203 -40.39 -4.00 32.82
N GLY A 204 -40.67 -4.48 31.60
CA GLY A 204 -41.88 -5.21 31.25
C GLY A 204 -41.54 -6.61 30.81
N GLY A 205 -42.02 -7.64 31.52
CA GLY A 205 -41.65 -9.06 31.34
C GLY A 205 -42.00 -9.72 29.99
N ASP A 206 -42.14 -8.96 28.91
CA ASP A 206 -42.29 -9.43 27.53
C ASP A 206 -41.16 -8.87 26.64
N ASP A 207 -40.09 -9.66 26.51
CA ASP A 207 -38.92 -9.36 25.67
C ASP A 207 -39.28 -9.07 24.21
N LEU A 208 -40.35 -9.70 23.69
CA LEU A 208 -40.80 -9.50 22.32
C LEU A 208 -41.44 -8.13 22.14
N ALA A 209 -42.21 -7.65 23.12
CA ALA A 209 -42.77 -6.30 23.12
C ALA A 209 -41.65 -5.24 23.17
N ALA A 210 -40.64 -5.43 24.02
CA ALA A 210 -39.50 -4.52 24.12
C ALA A 210 -38.69 -4.44 22.81
N LEU A 211 -38.46 -5.59 22.15
CA LEU A 211 -37.80 -5.62 20.85
C LEU A 211 -38.64 -4.95 19.75
N LYS A 212 -39.96 -5.16 19.73
CA LYS A 212 -40.87 -4.48 18.79
C LYS A 212 -40.81 -2.96 18.94
N GLN A 213 -40.80 -2.45 20.17
CA GLN A 213 -40.67 -1.02 20.43
C GLN A 213 -39.32 -0.48 19.93
N ALA A 214 -38.21 -1.19 20.16
CA ALA A 214 -36.90 -0.81 19.63
C ALA A 214 -36.89 -0.76 18.09
N VAL A 215 -37.54 -1.71 17.41
CA VAL A 215 -37.72 -1.70 15.95
C VAL A 215 -38.56 -0.50 15.50
N MET A 216 -39.65 -0.16 16.20
CA MET A 216 -40.47 1.01 15.89
C MET A 216 -39.67 2.32 16.01
N ARG A 217 -38.92 2.52 17.09
CA ARG A 217 -38.05 3.69 17.30
C ARG A 217 -37.03 3.85 16.17
N THR A 218 -36.43 2.75 15.71
CA THR A 218 -35.52 2.80 14.55
C THR A 218 -36.25 3.06 13.22
N ASN A 219 -37.48 2.57 13.04
CA ASN A 219 -38.29 2.89 11.86
C ASN A 219 -38.69 4.37 11.82
N GLU A 220 -39.02 4.98 12.95
CA GLU A 220 -39.33 6.41 13.03
C GLU A 220 -38.10 7.28 12.75
N ALA A 221 -36.94 6.92 13.30
CA ALA A 221 -35.67 7.57 12.99
C ALA A 221 -35.24 7.42 11.51
N LEU A 222 -35.70 6.36 10.84
CA LEU A 222 -35.53 6.19 9.38
C LEU A 222 -36.56 7.00 8.59
N LYS A 223 -37.82 7.06 9.04
CA LYS A 223 -38.91 7.80 8.37
C LYS A 223 -38.67 9.31 8.36
N SER A 224 -38.16 9.87 9.45
CA SER A 224 -37.81 11.31 9.52
C SER A 224 -36.70 11.72 8.53
N LYS A 225 -35.96 10.74 7.97
CA LYS A 225 -34.95 10.92 6.92
C LYS A 225 -35.27 10.16 5.61
N ALA A 226 -36.49 9.68 5.42
CA ALA A 226 -36.88 8.83 4.27
C ALA A 226 -36.93 9.54 2.90
N SER A 227 -36.34 10.73 2.76
CA SER A 227 -36.01 11.36 1.47
C SER A 227 -34.79 10.71 0.77
N THR A 228 -34.11 9.74 1.39
CA THR A 228 -32.86 9.16 0.88
C THR A 228 -32.88 7.63 0.87
N ASN A 229 -33.56 7.04 -0.12
CA ASN A 229 -33.39 5.62 -0.45
C ASN A 229 -31.98 5.40 -1.05
N PRO A 230 -31.16 4.46 -0.54
CA PRO A 230 -29.80 4.22 -1.04
C PRO A 230 -29.74 3.87 -2.53
N LEU A 231 -30.76 3.17 -3.04
CA LEU A 231 -30.88 2.91 -4.49
C LEU A 231 -31.11 4.20 -5.27
N VAL A 232 -31.94 5.11 -4.75
CA VAL A 232 -32.18 6.42 -5.37
C VAL A 232 -30.91 7.27 -5.32
N GLN A 233 -30.16 7.24 -4.22
CA GLN A 233 -28.84 7.90 -4.12
C GLN A 233 -27.83 7.33 -5.12
N ARG A 234 -27.73 6.00 -5.26
CA ARG A 234 -26.85 5.34 -6.25
C ARG A 234 -27.24 5.74 -7.68
N VAL A 235 -28.53 5.73 -7.99
CA VAL A 235 -29.06 6.15 -9.28
C VAL A 235 -28.77 7.63 -9.56
N LEU A 236 -28.98 8.51 -8.58
CA LEU A 236 -28.64 9.94 -8.70
C LEU A 236 -27.13 10.15 -8.87
N ALA A 237 -26.28 9.40 -8.17
CA ALA A 237 -24.84 9.47 -8.32
C ALA A 237 -24.39 9.07 -9.74
N ILE A 238 -24.97 8.00 -10.31
CA ILE A 238 -24.72 7.58 -11.70
C ILE A 238 -25.15 8.69 -12.67
N ARG A 239 -26.37 9.20 -12.51
CA ARG A 239 -26.89 10.28 -13.35
C ARG A 239 -25.98 11.51 -13.30
N ASN A 240 -25.62 11.96 -12.10
CA ASN A 240 -24.78 13.14 -11.92
C ASN A 240 -23.38 12.94 -12.51
N LEU A 241 -22.77 11.75 -12.35
CA LEU A 241 -21.50 11.40 -13.00
C LEU A 241 -21.61 11.52 -14.53
N ILE A 242 -22.61 10.87 -15.13
CA ILE A 242 -22.75 10.81 -16.59
C ILE A 242 -23.03 12.20 -17.17
N VAL A 243 -23.90 12.98 -16.53
CA VAL A 243 -24.17 14.36 -16.93
C VAL A 243 -22.91 15.22 -16.79
N SER A 244 -22.23 15.13 -15.65
CA SER A 244 -20.98 15.86 -15.40
C SER A 244 -19.90 15.54 -16.45
N GLU A 245 -19.69 14.27 -16.78
CA GLU A 245 -18.72 13.89 -17.81
C GLU A 245 -19.15 14.38 -19.20
N THR A 246 -20.46 14.33 -19.50
CA THR A 246 -21.01 14.80 -20.77
C THR A 246 -20.78 16.31 -20.96
N GLU A 247 -21.03 17.12 -19.93
CA GLU A 247 -20.78 18.58 -19.95
C GLU A 247 -19.29 18.89 -20.18
N LEU A 248 -18.39 18.05 -19.68
CA LEU A 248 -16.94 18.15 -19.90
C LEU A 248 -16.50 17.61 -21.27
N GLY A 249 -17.45 17.18 -22.12
CA GLY A 249 -17.17 16.59 -23.43
C GLY A 249 -16.59 15.18 -23.35
N ARG A 250 -16.73 14.47 -22.23
CA ARG A 250 -16.18 13.12 -21.98
C ARG A 250 -17.29 12.07 -21.84
N ILE A 251 -16.89 10.80 -21.88
CA ILE A 251 -17.78 9.63 -21.69
C ILE A 251 -17.41 8.90 -20.40
N ALA A 252 -18.40 8.44 -19.64
CA ALA A 252 -18.18 7.77 -18.36
C ALA A 252 -18.02 6.25 -18.56
N SER A 253 -16.88 5.71 -18.15
CA SER A 253 -16.63 4.25 -18.15
C SER A 253 -17.35 3.54 -17.01
N ILE A 254 -17.64 2.25 -17.19
CA ILE A 254 -18.19 1.42 -16.11
C ILE A 254 -17.31 1.39 -14.85
N ASN A 255 -15.99 1.51 -15.00
CA ASN A 255 -15.07 1.53 -13.85
C ASN A 255 -15.23 2.82 -13.03
N GLN A 256 -15.39 3.98 -13.68
CA GLN A 256 -15.69 5.23 -12.97
C GLN A 256 -17.01 5.14 -12.19
N VAL A 257 -18.02 4.48 -12.75
CA VAL A 257 -19.28 4.22 -12.04
C VAL A 257 -19.04 3.32 -10.82
N LYS A 258 -18.28 2.23 -10.96
CA LYS A 258 -17.93 1.35 -9.83
C LYS A 258 -17.18 2.09 -8.73
N ASP A 259 -16.23 2.94 -9.10
CA ASP A 259 -15.41 3.70 -8.16
C ASP A 259 -16.24 4.69 -7.35
N ILE A 260 -17.15 5.42 -8.00
CA ILE A 260 -18.06 6.37 -7.34
C ILE A 260 -19.02 5.65 -6.40
N LEU A 261 -19.55 4.51 -6.82
CA LEU A 261 -20.50 3.74 -6.02
C LEU A 261 -19.81 2.91 -4.93
N LYS A 262 -18.49 2.70 -5.01
CA LYS A 262 -17.72 1.72 -4.23
C LYS A 262 -18.41 0.35 -4.23
N ALA A 263 -18.92 -0.04 -5.40
CA ALA A 263 -19.81 -1.17 -5.56
C ALA A 263 -19.11 -2.36 -6.21
N THR A 264 -19.61 -3.55 -5.92
CA THR A 264 -19.24 -4.76 -6.67
C THR A 264 -19.78 -4.71 -8.10
N ASP A 265 -19.27 -5.57 -8.98
CA ASP A 265 -19.71 -5.63 -10.38
C ASP A 265 -21.23 -5.78 -10.50
N ASN A 266 -21.82 -6.75 -9.78
CA ASN A 266 -23.26 -7.01 -9.83
C ASN A 266 -24.12 -5.84 -9.31
N GLU A 267 -23.63 -5.14 -8.28
CA GLU A 267 -24.32 -3.97 -7.74
C GLU A 267 -24.27 -2.78 -8.70
N ALA A 268 -23.13 -2.58 -9.37
CA ALA A 268 -22.98 -1.55 -10.39
C ALA A 268 -23.90 -1.83 -11.59
N GLU A 269 -23.95 -3.08 -12.07
CA GLU A 269 -24.88 -3.49 -13.14
C GLU A 269 -26.34 -3.17 -12.79
N SER A 270 -26.77 -3.60 -11.61
CA SER A 270 -28.15 -3.42 -11.16
C SER A 270 -28.49 -1.93 -11.02
N ALA A 271 -27.54 -1.13 -10.51
CA ALA A 271 -27.73 0.30 -10.34
C ALA A 271 -27.76 1.05 -11.69
N ILE A 272 -26.91 0.67 -12.65
CA ILE A 272 -26.89 1.23 -14.00
C ILE A 272 -28.18 0.92 -14.73
N ALA A 273 -28.61 -0.36 -14.73
CA ALA A 273 -29.87 -0.77 -15.34
C ALA A 273 -31.05 0.05 -14.77
N ARG A 274 -31.08 0.26 -13.45
CA ARG A 274 -32.12 1.07 -12.82
C ARG A 274 -32.00 2.56 -13.16
N ALA A 275 -30.77 3.09 -13.26
CA ALA A 275 -30.54 4.48 -13.65
C ALA A 275 -31.01 4.76 -15.08
N MET A 276 -30.73 3.85 -16.02
CA MET A 276 -31.18 3.96 -17.42
C MET A 276 -32.70 3.83 -17.55
N GLN A 277 -33.35 2.99 -16.73
CA GLN A 277 -34.81 2.94 -16.67
C GLN A 277 -35.45 4.25 -16.18
N LEU A 278 -34.82 4.92 -15.19
CA LEU A 278 -35.35 6.14 -14.60
C LEU A 278 -34.94 7.41 -15.37
N TYR A 279 -33.83 7.37 -16.11
CA TYR A 279 -33.33 8.45 -16.94
C TYR A 279 -33.06 7.94 -18.37
N PRO A 280 -34.09 7.89 -19.23
CA PRO A 280 -33.98 7.37 -20.59
C PRO A 280 -33.02 8.14 -21.51
N SER A 281 -32.62 9.35 -21.12
CA SER A 281 -31.63 10.17 -21.82
C SER A 281 -30.18 9.69 -21.62
N ILE A 282 -29.94 8.72 -20.73
CA ILE A 282 -28.65 8.07 -20.59
C ILE A 282 -28.53 6.98 -21.67
N ARG A 283 -27.45 7.05 -22.46
CA ARG A 283 -27.15 6.10 -23.53
C ARG A 283 -25.91 5.28 -23.18
N GLU A 284 -25.93 4.00 -23.58
CA GLU A 284 -24.78 3.09 -23.47
C GLU A 284 -24.15 2.91 -24.86
N VAL A 285 -22.81 2.93 -24.92
CA VAL A 285 -22.03 2.51 -26.09
C VAL A 285 -21.00 1.47 -25.66
N LYS A 286 -20.89 0.41 -26.46
CA LYS A 286 -19.88 -0.63 -26.31
C LYS A 286 -18.75 -0.40 -27.30
N LEU A 287 -17.53 -0.30 -26.80
CA LEU A 287 -16.30 -0.28 -27.60
C LEU A 287 -15.69 -1.68 -27.60
N PHE A 288 -15.39 -2.20 -28.79
CA PHE A 288 -14.85 -3.55 -29.00
C PHE A 288 -15.67 -4.66 -28.30
N ASP A 289 -17.01 -4.49 -28.25
CA ASP A 289 -18.00 -5.37 -27.61
C ASP A 289 -17.74 -5.75 -26.13
N ALA A 290 -16.72 -5.16 -25.50
CA ALA A 290 -16.28 -5.50 -24.15
C ALA A 290 -16.27 -4.29 -23.20
N TYR A 291 -16.01 -3.08 -23.71
CA TYR A 291 -15.87 -1.89 -22.87
C TYR A 291 -17.11 -1.01 -22.94
N ARG A 292 -17.81 -0.91 -21.81
CA ARG A 292 -19.03 -0.11 -21.69
C ARG A 292 -18.74 1.31 -21.23
N TYR A 293 -19.30 2.24 -21.99
CA TYR A 293 -19.30 3.67 -21.71
C TYR A 293 -20.71 4.22 -21.74
N TYR A 294 -20.92 5.28 -20.98
CA TYR A 294 -22.22 5.94 -20.82
C TYR A 294 -22.08 7.44 -21.05
N TYR A 295 -23.07 8.02 -21.70
CA TYR A 295 -23.16 9.46 -21.97
C TYR A 295 -24.62 9.91 -21.91
N HIS A 296 -24.83 11.22 -21.76
CA HIS A 296 -26.16 11.82 -21.82
C HIS A 296 -26.48 12.27 -23.26
N GLU A 297 -27.72 12.10 -23.69
CA GLU A 297 -28.20 12.40 -25.05
C GLU A 297 -28.04 13.87 -25.47
N SER A 298 -27.81 14.79 -24.52
CA SER A 298 -27.47 16.18 -24.83
C SER A 298 -26.07 16.38 -25.42
N MET A 299 -25.24 15.33 -25.49
CA MET A 299 -23.88 15.43 -26.02
C MET A 299 -23.90 15.76 -27.52
N ASN A 300 -23.10 16.75 -27.93
CA ASN A 300 -22.90 17.06 -29.33
C ASN A 300 -22.24 15.86 -30.06
N VAL A 301 -22.73 15.55 -31.27
CA VAL A 301 -22.30 14.37 -32.06
C VAL A 301 -20.82 14.42 -32.43
N GLU A 302 -20.28 15.59 -32.77
CA GLU A 302 -18.86 15.75 -33.11
C GLU A 302 -17.98 15.50 -31.88
N VAL A 303 -18.37 16.04 -30.72
CA VAL A 303 -17.68 15.85 -29.44
C VAL A 303 -17.77 14.39 -28.99
N LEU A 304 -18.93 13.75 -29.15
CA LEU A 304 -19.13 12.33 -28.86
C LEU A 304 -18.19 11.46 -29.71
N ASN A 305 -18.13 11.70 -31.02
CA ASN A 305 -17.24 10.95 -31.92
C ASN A 305 -15.77 11.13 -31.54
N ALA A 306 -15.34 12.35 -31.22
CA ALA A 306 -13.97 12.62 -30.76
C ALA A 306 -13.64 11.85 -29.46
N SER A 307 -14.56 11.84 -28.50
CA SER A 307 -14.39 11.13 -27.23
C SER A 307 -14.42 9.61 -27.37
N LEU A 308 -15.23 9.07 -28.28
CA LEU A 308 -15.21 7.65 -28.63
C LEU A 308 -13.88 7.26 -29.27
N GLU A 309 -13.34 8.06 -30.21
CA GLU A 309 -12.04 7.79 -30.82
C GLU A 309 -10.88 7.90 -29.81
N MET A 310 -10.92 8.88 -28.91
CA MET A 310 -9.95 8.95 -27.81
C MET A 310 -10.02 7.72 -26.90
N ALA A 311 -11.22 7.26 -26.54
CA ALA A 311 -11.40 6.06 -25.73
C ALA A 311 -10.93 4.79 -26.45
N LYS A 312 -11.23 4.65 -27.76
CA LYS A 312 -10.73 3.53 -28.58
C LYS A 312 -9.20 3.53 -28.63
N ASN A 313 -8.58 4.68 -28.89
CA ASN A 313 -7.12 4.80 -28.93
C ASN A 313 -6.48 4.47 -27.58
N TYR A 314 -7.09 4.93 -26.48
CA TYR A 314 -6.64 4.56 -25.14
C TYR A 314 -6.72 3.05 -24.89
N ILE A 315 -7.81 2.39 -25.30
CA ILE A 315 -7.96 0.93 -25.18
C ILE A 315 -6.91 0.22 -26.03
N ARG A 316 -6.69 0.64 -27.29
CA ARG A 316 -5.66 0.07 -28.17
C ARG A 316 -4.27 0.15 -27.54
N ILE A 317 -3.92 1.29 -26.94
CA ILE A 317 -2.60 1.47 -26.30
C ILE A 317 -2.51 0.64 -25.01
N SER A 318 -3.52 0.70 -24.14
CA SER A 318 -3.47 0.10 -22.79
C SER A 318 -3.80 -1.40 -22.76
N LYS A 319 -4.52 -1.92 -23.75
CA LYS A 319 -4.97 -3.32 -23.84
C LYS A 319 -4.44 -4.04 -25.09
N GLY A 320 -3.70 -3.34 -25.94
CA GLY A 320 -3.10 -3.92 -27.13
C GLY A 320 -1.91 -4.83 -26.83
N ARG A 321 -1.53 -5.53 -27.89
CA ARG A 321 -0.48 -6.55 -27.90
C ARG A 321 0.86 -6.06 -27.36
N ALA A 322 1.30 -4.87 -27.77
CA ALA A 322 2.58 -4.31 -27.33
C ALA A 322 2.64 -4.11 -25.81
N ASN A 323 1.53 -3.66 -25.20
CA ASN A 323 1.46 -3.44 -23.75
C ASN A 323 1.50 -4.76 -22.98
N ARG A 324 0.71 -5.76 -23.42
CA ARG A 324 0.74 -7.11 -22.82
C ARG A 324 2.14 -7.71 -22.86
N ILE A 325 2.79 -7.66 -24.04
CA ILE A 325 4.13 -8.23 -24.18
C ILE A 325 5.16 -7.45 -23.34
N GLY A 326 5.00 -6.12 -23.21
CA GLY A 326 5.81 -5.29 -22.32
C GLY A 326 5.76 -5.75 -20.86
N HIS A 327 4.57 -5.87 -20.28
CA HIS A 327 4.42 -6.36 -18.91
C HIS A 327 4.90 -7.81 -18.76
N ASN A 328 4.64 -8.66 -19.77
CA ASN A 328 5.14 -10.02 -19.76
C ASN A 328 6.67 -10.09 -19.77
N TRP A 329 7.32 -9.17 -20.48
CA TRP A 329 8.79 -9.03 -20.51
C TRP A 329 9.33 -8.64 -19.13
N GLU A 330 8.73 -7.64 -18.47
CA GLU A 330 9.05 -7.27 -17.09
C GLU A 330 8.99 -8.50 -16.17
N ALA A 331 7.86 -9.20 -16.16
CA ALA A 331 7.66 -10.39 -15.34
C ALA A 331 8.66 -11.53 -15.65
N CYS A 332 9.03 -11.69 -16.92
CA CYS A 332 10.04 -12.66 -17.33
C CYS A 332 11.41 -12.30 -16.77
N VAL A 333 11.86 -11.06 -16.94
CA VAL A 333 13.16 -10.57 -16.45
C VAL A 333 13.24 -10.71 -14.94
N GLU A 334 12.20 -10.26 -14.24
CA GLU A 334 12.10 -10.39 -12.78
C GLU A 334 12.23 -11.83 -12.32
N TRP A 335 11.57 -12.77 -13.00
CA TRP A 335 11.65 -14.19 -12.65
C TRP A 335 13.08 -14.71 -12.71
N PHE A 336 13.86 -14.33 -13.74
CA PHE A 336 15.27 -14.69 -13.82
C PHE A 336 16.09 -14.04 -12.71
N ILE A 337 15.91 -12.74 -12.44
CA ILE A 337 16.63 -12.06 -11.37
C ILE A 337 16.35 -12.75 -10.03
N ASP A 338 15.09 -12.99 -9.71
CA ASP A 338 14.66 -13.63 -8.46
C ASP A 338 15.24 -15.04 -8.31
N ARG A 339 15.36 -15.79 -9.41
CA ARG A 339 15.85 -17.16 -9.39
C ARG A 339 17.37 -17.22 -9.22
N PHE A 340 18.11 -16.30 -9.82
CA PHE A 340 19.57 -16.38 -9.94
C PHE A 340 20.34 -15.46 -8.98
N THR A 341 19.69 -14.50 -8.33
CA THR A 341 20.34 -13.62 -7.35
C THR A 341 20.22 -14.18 -5.92
N VAL A 342 21.13 -15.09 -5.57
CA VAL A 342 21.20 -15.69 -4.23
C VAL A 342 21.72 -14.68 -3.20
N GLY A 343 21.06 -14.57 -2.06
CA GLY A 343 21.48 -13.68 -0.97
C GLY A 343 21.15 -12.20 -1.19
N ALA A 344 20.30 -11.88 -2.17
CA ALA A 344 19.83 -10.53 -2.42
C ALA A 344 18.72 -10.09 -1.44
N GLU A 345 18.79 -8.84 -1.00
CA GLU A 345 17.71 -8.15 -0.30
C GLU A 345 16.89 -7.33 -1.29
N PHE A 346 15.69 -7.80 -1.61
CA PHE A 346 14.77 -7.11 -2.52
C PHE A 346 14.00 -6.00 -1.80
N ARG A 347 14.01 -4.79 -2.36
CA ARG A 347 13.23 -3.67 -1.86
C ARG A 347 11.77 -3.82 -2.29
N THR A 348 10.86 -3.44 -1.41
CA THR A 348 9.42 -3.30 -1.71
C THR A 348 8.90 -1.97 -1.17
N GLN A 349 7.84 -1.45 -1.78
CA GLN A 349 7.20 -0.19 -1.41
C GLN A 349 5.69 -0.36 -1.34
N ASN A 350 5.09 0.19 -0.28
CA ASN A 350 3.64 0.28 -0.17
C ASN A 350 3.15 1.55 -0.86
N HIS A 351 2.43 1.38 -1.96
CA HIS A 351 1.86 2.48 -2.72
C HIS A 351 0.51 2.91 -2.15
N ARG A 352 0.24 4.22 -2.12
CA ARG A 352 -1.07 4.76 -1.74
C ARG A 352 -2.05 4.51 -2.89
N ASN A 353 -3.02 3.63 -2.67
CA ASN A 353 -4.05 3.30 -3.66
C ASN A 353 -5.12 4.39 -3.72
N ASN A 354 -5.08 5.24 -4.74
CA ASN A 354 -6.12 6.23 -5.04
C ASN A 354 -7.00 5.79 -6.23
N GLY A 355 -7.59 4.59 -6.14
CA GLY A 355 -8.63 4.12 -7.09
C GLY A 355 -8.15 3.48 -8.39
N THR A 356 -6.97 3.83 -8.93
CA THR A 356 -6.49 3.26 -10.20
C THR A 356 -5.56 2.06 -10.00
N GLY A 357 -6.14 0.90 -9.69
CA GLY A 357 -5.39 -0.37 -9.59
C GLY A 357 -4.35 -0.39 -8.47
N LYS A 358 -3.91 -1.60 -8.10
CA LYS A 358 -2.87 -1.78 -7.09
C LYS A 358 -1.52 -1.87 -7.81
N MET A 359 -0.72 -0.81 -7.76
CA MET A 359 0.66 -0.83 -8.25
C MET A 359 1.43 -1.96 -7.56
N ASP A 360 2.23 -2.73 -8.30
CA ASP A 360 3.00 -3.84 -7.73
C ASP A 360 3.97 -3.28 -6.67
N PRO A 361 3.96 -3.80 -5.42
CA PRO A 361 4.89 -3.39 -4.38
C PRO A 361 6.38 -3.55 -4.74
N ARG A 362 6.72 -4.32 -5.77
CA ARG A 362 8.08 -4.47 -6.28
C ARG A 362 8.56 -3.27 -7.09
N ARG A 363 7.64 -2.57 -7.76
CA ARG A 363 7.95 -1.35 -8.52
C ARG A 363 8.22 -0.22 -7.52
N ILE A 364 9.37 0.44 -7.66
CA ILE A 364 9.83 1.44 -6.70
C ILE A 364 9.68 2.83 -7.31
N THR A 365 8.92 3.68 -6.64
CA THR A 365 8.81 5.10 -6.96
C THR A 365 9.97 5.85 -6.30
N LEU A 366 10.77 6.52 -7.13
CA LEU A 366 11.89 7.37 -6.75
C LEU A 366 11.46 8.83 -6.76
N HIS A 367 11.93 9.60 -5.79
CA HIS A 367 11.77 11.05 -5.79
C HIS A 367 12.91 11.70 -6.56
N LEU A 368 12.54 12.58 -7.48
CA LEU A 368 13.48 13.33 -8.31
C LEU A 368 13.70 14.72 -7.74
N ILE A 369 14.96 15.13 -7.66
CA ILE A 369 15.35 16.50 -7.27
C ILE A 369 15.26 17.45 -8.48
N LYS A 370 15.39 16.89 -9.69
CA LYS A 370 15.25 17.59 -10.96
C LYS A 370 14.42 16.75 -11.92
N SER A 371 13.64 17.41 -12.78
CA SER A 371 12.92 16.72 -13.84
C SER A 371 13.86 15.99 -14.81
N VAL A 372 13.45 14.81 -15.25
CA VAL A 372 14.17 13.95 -16.21
C VAL A 372 13.19 13.49 -17.28
N GLY A 373 13.42 13.91 -18.53
CA GLY A 373 12.45 13.70 -19.60
C GLY A 373 11.09 14.33 -19.25
N ASP A 374 10.01 13.56 -19.39
CA ASP A 374 8.65 13.99 -19.05
C ASP A 374 8.33 13.83 -17.54
N ARG A 375 9.26 13.28 -16.76
CA ARG A 375 9.09 13.02 -15.32
C ARG A 375 9.46 14.26 -14.51
N ARG A 376 8.49 14.86 -13.82
CA ARG A 376 8.69 16.12 -13.07
C ARG A 376 9.28 15.92 -11.67
N GLN A 377 8.63 15.13 -10.82
CA GLN A 377 8.98 14.98 -9.40
C GLN A 377 9.23 13.53 -8.97
N SER A 378 8.82 12.56 -9.78
CA SER A 378 8.97 11.15 -9.47
C SER A 378 9.25 10.35 -10.73
N ALA A 379 10.03 9.28 -10.56
CA ALA A 379 10.22 8.24 -11.55
C ALA A 379 9.87 6.89 -10.93
N GLU A 380 9.60 5.90 -11.76
CA GLU A 380 9.36 4.53 -11.34
C GLU A 380 10.45 3.66 -11.95
N VAL A 381 10.94 2.70 -11.16
CA VAL A 381 11.87 1.66 -11.62
C VAL A 381 11.26 0.30 -11.29
N ASP A 382 11.51 -0.70 -12.13
CA ASP A 382 10.81 -1.97 -12.05
C ASP A 382 11.21 -2.79 -10.82
N ARG A 383 12.51 -2.77 -10.47
CA ARG A 383 13.00 -3.53 -9.32
C ARG A 383 14.25 -2.92 -8.71
N VAL A 384 14.41 -3.09 -7.41
CA VAL A 384 15.64 -2.73 -6.69
C VAL A 384 16.03 -3.87 -5.75
N TRP A 385 17.29 -4.28 -5.78
CA TRP A 385 17.82 -5.26 -4.83
C TRP A 385 19.25 -4.95 -4.43
N THR A 386 19.65 -5.39 -3.24
CA THR A 386 21.00 -5.20 -2.73
C THR A 386 21.64 -6.56 -2.48
N VAL A 387 22.87 -6.73 -2.96
CA VAL A 387 23.69 -7.94 -2.73
C VAL A 387 24.90 -7.54 -1.91
N THR A 388 25.20 -8.33 -0.87
CA THR A 388 26.43 -8.20 -0.09
C THR A 388 27.35 -9.37 -0.46
N PRO A 389 28.34 -9.18 -1.34
CA PRO A 389 29.13 -10.28 -1.89
C PRO A 389 29.93 -11.05 -0.84
N SER A 390 30.35 -10.37 0.22
CA SER A 390 31.03 -10.95 1.38
C SER A 390 30.87 -10.05 2.60
N VAL A 391 31.18 -10.57 3.79
CA VAL A 391 31.14 -9.79 5.05
C VAL A 391 32.11 -8.60 5.09
N PHE A 392 33.11 -8.58 4.19
CA PHE A 392 34.11 -7.51 4.10
C PHE A 392 33.86 -6.55 2.93
N ALA A 393 32.94 -6.88 2.03
CA ALA A 393 32.61 -6.06 0.87
C ALA A 393 31.47 -5.09 1.18
N LYS A 394 31.52 -3.90 0.58
CA LYS A 394 30.38 -2.98 0.62
C LYS A 394 29.20 -3.59 -0.15
N PRO A 395 27.96 -3.43 0.34
CA PRO A 395 26.78 -3.85 -0.40
C PRO A 395 26.69 -3.15 -1.76
N VAL A 396 26.27 -3.89 -2.77
CA VAL A 396 26.02 -3.38 -4.13
C VAL A 396 24.51 -3.38 -4.36
N THR A 397 23.95 -2.21 -4.67
CA THR A 397 22.53 -2.05 -5.00
C THR A 397 22.35 -2.01 -6.50
N TYR A 398 21.47 -2.86 -7.01
CA TYR A 398 21.08 -2.92 -8.41
C TYR A 398 19.70 -2.30 -8.59
N VAL A 399 19.55 -1.51 -9.65
CA VAL A 399 18.28 -0.87 -10.02
C VAL A 399 17.93 -1.29 -11.44
N LEU A 400 16.75 -1.87 -11.62
CA LEU A 400 16.29 -2.43 -12.90
C LEU A 400 15.27 -1.54 -13.59
N GLU A 401 15.47 -1.37 -14.89
CA GLU A 401 14.48 -0.90 -15.86
C GLU A 401 14.34 -1.93 -16.99
N CYS A 402 13.11 -2.23 -17.37
CA CYS A 402 12.76 -3.17 -18.42
C CYS A 402 12.11 -2.46 -19.60
N LYS A 403 12.48 -2.87 -20.82
CA LYS A 403 11.86 -2.40 -22.05
C LYS A 403 11.79 -3.51 -23.09
N TRP A 404 10.58 -3.83 -23.55
CA TRP A 404 10.41 -4.84 -24.61
C TRP A 404 10.90 -4.37 -25.99
N GLY A 405 10.73 -3.08 -26.31
CA GLY A 405 11.12 -2.49 -27.60
C GLY A 405 12.63 -2.35 -27.80
N LEU A 406 13.01 -1.76 -28.94
CA LEU A 406 14.41 -1.45 -29.25
C LEU A 406 14.96 -0.43 -28.23
N VAL A 407 16.00 -0.83 -27.51
CA VAL A 407 16.74 0.02 -26.58
C VAL A 407 17.77 0.83 -27.36
N ARG A 408 17.67 2.15 -27.24
CA ARG A 408 18.54 3.13 -27.90
C ARG A 408 19.37 3.88 -26.86
N ARG A 409 20.38 4.62 -27.31
CA ARG A 409 21.21 5.48 -26.43
C ARG A 409 20.37 6.40 -25.54
N LYS A 410 19.33 7.05 -26.10
CA LYS A 410 18.45 7.96 -25.36
C LYS A 410 17.79 7.26 -24.16
N ASP A 411 17.45 5.98 -24.29
CA ASP A 411 16.81 5.22 -23.21
C ASP A 411 17.79 5.00 -22.04
N LEU A 412 19.05 4.69 -22.34
CA LEU A 412 20.09 4.56 -21.31
C LEU A 412 20.42 5.90 -20.66
N ASP A 413 20.48 6.98 -21.44
CA ASP A 413 20.71 8.33 -20.93
C ASP A 413 19.57 8.77 -19.99
N ASP A 414 18.33 8.51 -20.38
CA ASP A 414 17.14 8.82 -19.57
C ASP A 414 17.15 8.04 -18.24
N PHE A 415 17.38 6.72 -18.29
CA PHE A 415 17.49 5.87 -17.10
C PHE A 415 18.65 6.27 -16.19
N PHE A 416 19.83 6.52 -16.74
CA PHE A 416 20.98 6.98 -15.96
C PHE A 416 20.70 8.32 -15.28
N ASN A 417 20.02 9.24 -15.97
CA ASN A 417 19.62 10.52 -15.40
C ASN A 417 18.59 10.35 -14.28
N VAL A 418 17.64 9.40 -14.39
CA VAL A 418 16.73 9.05 -13.29
C VAL A 418 17.52 8.64 -12.05
N LEU A 419 18.53 7.76 -12.18
CA LEU A 419 19.38 7.35 -11.06
C LEU A 419 20.14 8.54 -10.46
N LYS A 420 20.81 9.33 -11.31
CA LYS A 420 21.62 10.50 -10.92
C LYS A 420 20.81 11.57 -10.19
N TRP A 421 19.60 11.89 -10.66
CA TRP A 421 18.77 12.97 -10.10
C TRP A 421 17.78 12.48 -9.03
N SER A 422 17.78 11.18 -8.72
CA SER A 422 17.02 10.65 -7.59
C SER A 422 17.63 11.02 -6.24
N THR A 423 16.78 11.11 -5.21
CA THR A 423 17.20 11.22 -3.80
C THR A 423 17.90 9.95 -3.31
N ASP A 424 17.43 8.80 -3.79
CA ASP A 424 17.82 7.49 -3.26
C ASP A 424 19.16 7.03 -3.80
N PHE A 425 19.44 7.28 -5.09
CA PHE A 425 20.61 6.76 -5.78
C PHE A 425 21.58 7.83 -6.27
N GLY A 426 21.19 9.11 -6.25
CA GLY A 426 22.08 10.23 -6.57
C GLY A 426 22.80 10.80 -5.34
N VAL A 427 23.99 11.35 -5.54
CA VAL A 427 24.77 12.06 -4.51
C VAL A 427 25.46 13.28 -5.11
N ASP A 428 25.52 14.37 -4.35
CA ASP A 428 26.26 15.56 -4.75
C ASP A 428 27.74 15.39 -4.39
N THR A 429 28.63 15.52 -5.38
CA THR A 429 30.08 15.54 -5.20
C THR A 429 30.63 16.91 -5.60
N PRO A 430 31.90 17.24 -5.26
CA PRO A 430 32.52 18.49 -5.71
C PRO A 430 32.55 18.65 -7.25
N GLU A 431 32.48 17.55 -8.00
CA GLU A 431 32.46 17.51 -9.47
C GLU A 431 31.03 17.59 -10.04
N GLY A 432 30.04 17.77 -9.18
CA GLY A 432 28.62 17.79 -9.51
C GLY A 432 27.89 16.52 -9.07
N ARG A 433 26.59 16.44 -9.39
CA ARG A 433 25.79 15.29 -8.97
C ARG A 433 26.16 14.03 -9.76
N GLN A 434 26.34 12.92 -9.07
CA GLN A 434 26.70 11.61 -9.63
C GLN A 434 25.84 10.50 -9.03
N VAL A 435 25.87 9.31 -9.63
CA VAL A 435 25.25 8.12 -9.03
C VAL A 435 26.12 7.64 -7.86
N LYS A 436 25.50 7.23 -6.74
CA LYS A 436 26.19 6.75 -5.54
C LYS A 436 27.10 5.57 -5.87
N ASN A 437 28.31 5.58 -5.29
CA ASN A 437 29.21 4.43 -5.34
C ASN A 437 28.53 3.19 -4.75
N GLY A 438 28.60 2.07 -5.47
CA GLY A 438 27.90 0.83 -5.11
C GLY A 438 26.49 0.71 -5.69
N VAL A 439 25.99 1.70 -6.43
CA VAL A 439 24.75 1.56 -7.22
C VAL A 439 25.11 1.19 -8.66
N VAL A 440 24.49 0.12 -9.17
CA VAL A 440 24.64 -0.36 -10.55
C VAL A 440 23.28 -0.33 -11.23
N GLY A 441 23.19 0.33 -12.38
CA GLY A 441 22.00 0.26 -13.21
C GLY A 441 21.93 -1.07 -13.94
N VAL A 442 20.74 -1.64 -14.11
CA VAL A 442 20.48 -2.84 -14.89
C VAL A 442 19.38 -2.52 -15.89
N PHE A 443 19.65 -2.67 -17.17
CA PHE A 443 18.69 -2.37 -18.24
C PHE A 443 18.39 -3.64 -19.03
N ALA A 444 17.16 -4.13 -18.93
CA ALA A 444 16.71 -5.35 -19.59
C ALA A 444 15.91 -5.04 -20.86
N GLY A 445 16.51 -5.35 -22.01
CA GLY A 445 15.96 -5.03 -23.33
C GLY A 445 15.56 -6.27 -24.13
N GLY A 446 14.41 -6.22 -24.80
CA GLY A 446 14.03 -7.23 -25.79
C GLY A 446 14.97 -7.22 -27.01
N ALA A 447 15.45 -6.04 -27.40
CA ALA A 447 16.47 -5.83 -28.42
C ALA A 447 17.28 -4.56 -28.12
N PHE A 448 18.53 -4.51 -28.60
CA PHE A 448 19.42 -3.35 -28.46
C PHE A 448 19.85 -2.85 -29.83
N GLU A 449 19.94 -1.54 -29.97
CA GLU A 449 20.37 -0.90 -31.20
C GLU A 449 21.87 -1.14 -31.46
N ASP A 450 22.20 -1.72 -32.61
CA ASP A 450 23.57 -1.97 -33.07
C ASP A 450 24.21 -0.71 -33.67
N ILE A 451 24.29 0.38 -32.88
CA ILE A 451 24.92 1.63 -33.31
C ILE A 451 26.30 1.84 -32.66
N ARG A 452 27.21 2.32 -33.50
CA ARG A 452 28.47 2.98 -33.15
C ARG A 452 28.17 4.39 -32.63
N VAL A 453 28.11 4.55 -31.32
CA VAL A 453 27.89 5.81 -30.61
C VAL A 453 29.15 6.68 -30.71
N LYS A 454 29.03 7.88 -31.28
CA LYS A 454 30.10 8.89 -31.24
C LYS A 454 30.20 9.45 -29.82
N VAL A 455 31.38 9.38 -29.22
CA VAL A 455 31.68 10.00 -27.92
C VAL A 455 32.76 11.05 -28.10
N ALA A 456 32.49 12.25 -27.58
CA ALA A 456 33.46 13.34 -27.55
C ALA A 456 34.53 13.02 -26.48
N ASN A 457 35.80 12.97 -26.89
CA ASN A 457 36.92 12.90 -25.95
C ASN A 457 37.20 14.30 -25.42
N SER A 458 37.05 14.52 -24.11
CA SER A 458 37.32 15.81 -23.46
C SER A 458 38.81 16.14 -23.29
N ASN A 459 39.72 15.25 -23.70
CA ASN A 459 41.16 15.38 -23.45
C ASN A 459 42.02 15.63 -24.72
N SER A 460 41.42 15.92 -25.88
CA SER A 460 42.20 16.36 -27.05
C SER A 460 42.05 17.87 -27.22
N LYS A 461 43.16 18.59 -26.98
CA LYS A 461 43.30 20.01 -27.32
C LYS A 461 43.72 20.22 -28.79
N ASP A 462 43.67 19.19 -29.62
CA ASP A 462 43.94 19.30 -31.04
C ASP A 462 42.64 19.30 -31.84
N ASN A 463 42.41 20.45 -32.49
CA ASN A 463 41.26 20.77 -33.33
C ASN A 463 41.28 20.02 -34.67
N ASN A 464 41.43 18.70 -34.67
CA ASN A 464 40.98 17.81 -35.74
C ASN A 464 41.18 16.34 -35.30
N GLU A 465 40.13 15.52 -35.49
CA GLU A 465 40.12 14.05 -35.32
C GLU A 465 40.16 13.50 -33.88
N GLY A 466 38.98 13.32 -33.26
CA GLY A 466 38.88 12.63 -31.97
C GLY A 466 37.51 12.05 -31.61
N ASN A 467 36.62 11.81 -32.57
CA ASN A 467 35.36 11.12 -32.30
C ASN A 467 35.56 9.61 -32.34
N SER A 468 35.82 9.00 -31.17
CA SER A 468 35.79 7.54 -31.06
C SER A 468 34.35 7.03 -31.15
N THR A 469 34.13 6.00 -31.97
CA THR A 469 32.84 5.30 -32.04
C THR A 469 32.87 4.06 -31.15
N ILE A 470 31.98 3.99 -30.16
CA ILE A 470 31.85 2.83 -29.26
C ILE A 470 30.49 2.15 -29.45
N THR A 471 30.37 0.88 -29.09
CA THR A 471 29.07 0.19 -29.13
C THR A 471 28.14 0.66 -28.01
N LEU A 472 26.83 0.43 -28.13
CA LEU A 472 25.88 0.73 -27.05
C LEU A 472 26.21 0.01 -25.74
N ALA A 473 26.75 -1.21 -25.82
CA ALA A 473 27.21 -1.95 -24.64
C ALA A 473 28.39 -1.26 -23.94
N GLN A 474 29.40 -0.83 -24.71
CA GLN A 474 30.53 -0.07 -24.17
C GLN A 474 30.08 1.28 -23.61
N TYR A 475 29.06 1.90 -24.20
CA TYR A 475 28.46 3.12 -23.66
C TYR A 475 27.76 2.87 -22.32
N ALA A 476 26.98 1.80 -22.21
CA ALA A 476 26.32 1.40 -20.96
C ALA A 476 27.33 1.13 -19.83
N GLU A 477 28.44 0.45 -20.14
CA GLU A 477 29.53 0.20 -19.19
C GLU A 477 30.13 1.51 -18.65
N ARG A 478 30.32 2.54 -19.50
CA ARG A 478 30.78 3.87 -19.07
C ARG A 478 29.79 4.59 -18.14
N LEU A 479 28.51 4.25 -18.21
CA LEU A 479 27.47 4.77 -17.32
C LEU A 479 27.28 3.89 -16.06
N ASN A 480 28.08 2.84 -15.88
CA ASN A 480 27.89 1.82 -14.85
C ASN A 480 26.50 1.15 -14.93
N VAL A 481 26.05 0.87 -16.16
CA VAL A 481 24.79 0.18 -16.47
C VAL A 481 25.09 -1.17 -17.12
N GLN A 482 24.58 -2.24 -16.53
CA GLN A 482 24.62 -3.60 -17.08
C GLN A 482 23.43 -3.82 -18.01
N LEU A 483 23.67 -4.43 -19.18
CA LEU A 483 22.62 -4.77 -20.13
C LEU A 483 22.25 -6.25 -20.01
N LEU A 484 20.97 -6.55 -19.83
CA LEU A 484 20.44 -7.91 -19.90
C LEU A 484 19.69 -8.11 -21.20
N ARG A 485 20.16 -9.05 -22.02
CA ARG A 485 19.59 -9.38 -23.33
C ARG A 485 18.70 -10.59 -23.24
N ALA A 486 17.67 -10.65 -24.09
CA ALA A 486 16.86 -11.86 -24.24
C ALA A 486 17.69 -13.11 -24.58
N ALA A 487 18.82 -12.95 -25.28
CA ALA A 487 19.77 -14.02 -25.56
C ALA A 487 20.39 -14.63 -24.29
N ASP A 488 20.62 -13.83 -23.25
CA ASP A 488 21.22 -14.26 -21.99
C ASP A 488 20.24 -15.16 -21.21
N PHE A 489 18.96 -14.77 -21.17
CA PHE A 489 17.91 -15.60 -20.56
C PHE A 489 17.67 -16.89 -21.35
N ASN A 490 17.67 -16.81 -22.68
CA ASN A 490 17.57 -18.00 -23.53
C ASN A 490 18.75 -18.96 -23.32
N ALA A 491 19.96 -18.46 -23.06
CA ALA A 491 21.09 -19.30 -22.69
C ALA A 491 20.81 -20.07 -21.40
N LYS A 492 20.26 -19.41 -20.37
CA LYS A 492 19.88 -20.07 -19.12
C LYS A 492 18.80 -21.14 -19.26
N LEU A 493 17.80 -20.92 -20.13
CA LEU A 493 16.81 -21.96 -20.44
C LEU A 493 17.46 -23.17 -21.14
N ARG A 494 18.39 -22.93 -22.08
CA ARG A 494 19.12 -24.00 -22.77
C ARG A 494 20.04 -24.77 -21.83
N ASP A 495 20.76 -24.08 -20.94
CA ASP A 495 21.59 -24.71 -19.91
C ASP A 495 20.76 -25.64 -19.02
N LYS A 496 19.47 -25.33 -18.84
CA LYS A 496 18.53 -26.14 -18.08
C LYS A 496 17.95 -27.32 -18.86
N GLY A 497 18.13 -27.37 -20.18
CA GLY A 497 17.65 -28.45 -21.06
C GLY A 497 16.46 -28.09 -21.95
N ALA A 498 16.01 -26.83 -21.96
CA ALA A 498 14.91 -26.43 -22.82
C ALA A 498 15.32 -26.46 -24.31
N PRO A 499 14.45 -26.91 -25.22
CA PRO A 499 14.77 -26.97 -26.63
C PRO A 499 14.90 -25.58 -27.27
N LYS A 500 15.70 -25.48 -28.35
CA LYS A 500 16.09 -24.20 -28.98
C LYS A 500 14.90 -23.40 -29.52
N ASP A 501 13.79 -24.07 -29.82
CA ASP A 501 12.57 -23.45 -30.32
C ASP A 501 11.78 -22.73 -29.22
N VAL A 502 12.02 -23.03 -27.94
CA VAL A 502 11.43 -22.33 -26.79
C VAL A 502 12.34 -21.16 -26.41
N THR A 503 11.80 -19.95 -26.49
CA THR A 503 12.53 -18.71 -26.17
C THR A 503 11.68 -17.81 -25.28
N VAL A 504 12.33 -16.98 -24.45
CA VAL A 504 11.65 -16.00 -23.59
C VAL A 504 10.78 -15.05 -24.41
N GLN A 505 11.18 -14.71 -25.63
CA GLN A 505 10.37 -13.90 -26.53
C GLN A 505 9.07 -14.58 -26.92
N LYS A 506 9.11 -15.89 -27.21
CA LYS A 506 7.88 -16.66 -27.52
C LYS A 506 7.01 -16.83 -26.29
N ILE A 507 7.61 -17.06 -25.12
CA ILE A 507 6.88 -17.13 -23.84
C ILE A 507 6.13 -15.82 -23.58
N CYS A 508 6.80 -14.67 -23.70
CA CYS A 508 6.18 -13.36 -23.49
C CYS A 508 5.05 -13.07 -24.49
N LYS A 509 5.15 -13.57 -25.73
CA LYS A 509 4.09 -13.46 -26.74
C LYS A 509 2.91 -14.40 -26.48
N ALA A 510 3.18 -15.60 -25.98
CA ALA A 510 2.17 -16.63 -25.74
C ALA A 510 1.38 -16.43 -24.43
N ALA A 511 2.00 -15.85 -23.41
CA ALA A 511 1.39 -15.66 -22.10
C ALA A 511 0.32 -14.56 -22.11
N ARG A 512 -0.83 -14.78 -21.47
CA ARG A 512 -1.91 -13.78 -21.42
C ARG A 512 -1.62 -12.60 -20.49
N ASP A 513 -0.86 -12.84 -19.43
CA ASP A 513 -0.56 -11.89 -18.36
C ASP A 513 0.73 -12.29 -17.63
N GLU A 514 1.20 -11.41 -16.75
CA GLU A 514 2.43 -11.62 -15.99
C GLU A 514 2.43 -12.86 -15.08
N ARG A 515 1.25 -13.30 -14.61
CA ARG A 515 1.14 -14.49 -13.76
C ARG A 515 1.32 -15.73 -14.61
N ASP A 516 0.78 -15.71 -15.82
CA ASP A 516 0.94 -16.76 -16.80
C ASP A 516 2.41 -16.93 -17.21
N VAL A 517 3.15 -15.82 -17.43
CA VAL A 517 4.60 -15.87 -17.68
C VAL A 517 5.34 -16.61 -16.57
N ARG A 518 5.11 -16.22 -15.31
CA ARG A 518 5.79 -16.84 -14.15
C ARG A 518 5.42 -18.31 -14.01
N ARG A 519 4.15 -18.67 -14.22
CA ARG A 519 3.67 -20.06 -14.24
C ARG A 519 4.38 -20.87 -15.34
N MET A 520 4.41 -20.36 -16.57
CA MET A 520 5.06 -21.05 -17.69
C MET A 520 6.55 -21.26 -17.41
N LEU A 521 7.26 -20.23 -16.94
CA LEU A 521 8.68 -20.33 -16.60
C LEU A 521 8.93 -21.32 -15.47
N ASP A 522 8.13 -21.32 -14.40
CA ASP A 522 8.24 -22.31 -13.32
C ASP A 522 8.01 -23.74 -13.83
N SER A 523 7.00 -23.96 -14.66
CA SER A 523 6.73 -25.28 -15.26
C SER A 523 7.87 -25.74 -16.16
N MET A 524 8.34 -24.87 -17.07
CA MET A 524 9.46 -25.15 -17.98
C MET A 524 10.78 -25.35 -17.21
N TRP A 525 10.98 -24.65 -16.10
CA TRP A 525 12.18 -24.79 -15.28
C TRP A 525 12.21 -26.11 -14.51
N ASN A 526 11.05 -26.60 -14.08
CA ASN A 526 10.95 -27.86 -13.35
C ASN A 526 10.97 -29.07 -14.29
N LYS A 527 10.39 -28.96 -15.49
CA LYS A 527 10.35 -30.00 -16.54
C LYS A 527 10.73 -29.40 -17.90
N PRO A 528 12.03 -29.24 -18.19
CA PRO A 528 12.50 -28.63 -19.43
C PRO A 528 12.16 -29.43 -20.68
N GLU A 529 11.99 -30.75 -20.57
CA GLU A 529 11.55 -31.65 -21.65
C GLU A 529 10.15 -31.31 -22.18
N ASP A 530 9.24 -30.89 -21.28
CA ASP A 530 7.85 -30.54 -21.61
C ASP A 530 7.72 -29.07 -22.08
N ALA A 531 8.83 -28.33 -22.18
CA ALA A 531 8.78 -26.89 -22.40
C ALA A 531 8.07 -26.49 -23.70
N LYS A 532 8.18 -27.32 -24.74
CA LYS A 532 7.47 -27.09 -26.01
C LYS A 532 5.96 -27.28 -25.84
N ASP A 533 5.54 -28.33 -25.15
CA ASP A 533 4.13 -28.63 -24.91
C ASP A 533 3.48 -27.56 -24.02
N ILE A 534 4.22 -27.05 -23.02
CA ILE A 534 3.77 -25.92 -22.18
C ILE A 534 3.56 -24.67 -23.03
N LEU A 535 4.47 -24.37 -23.96
CA LEU A 535 4.35 -23.21 -24.85
C LEU A 535 3.17 -23.35 -25.80
N ASP A 536 3.04 -24.50 -26.47
CA ASP A 536 1.96 -24.76 -27.43
C ASP A 536 0.59 -24.81 -26.74
N GLY A 537 0.54 -25.37 -25.52
CA GLY A 537 -0.64 -25.36 -24.66
C GLY A 537 -1.07 -23.94 -24.28
N ALA A 538 -0.11 -23.06 -23.95
CA ALA A 538 -0.40 -21.66 -23.65
C ALA A 538 -0.96 -20.91 -24.87
N ILE A 539 -0.40 -21.13 -26.06
CA ILE A 539 -0.89 -20.53 -27.32
C ILE A 539 -2.34 -20.94 -27.58
N LYS A 540 -2.68 -22.21 -27.40
CA LYS A 540 -4.07 -22.69 -27.58
C LYS A 540 -5.02 -22.10 -26.55
N THR A 541 -4.62 -22.12 -25.28
CA THR A 541 -5.44 -21.65 -24.15
C THR A 541 -5.72 -20.15 -24.23
N ASN A 542 -4.75 -19.35 -24.69
CA ASN A 542 -4.83 -17.90 -24.75
C ASN A 542 -5.32 -17.37 -26.12
N SER A 543 -5.86 -18.24 -26.98
CA SER A 543 -6.31 -17.88 -28.33
C SER A 543 -7.36 -16.77 -28.36
N ASN A 544 -8.20 -16.67 -27.33
CA ASN A 544 -9.17 -15.58 -27.17
C ASN A 544 -8.51 -14.21 -27.00
N VAL A 545 -7.37 -14.13 -26.31
CA VAL A 545 -6.60 -12.88 -26.14
C VAL A 545 -6.06 -12.41 -27.48
N PHE A 546 -5.55 -13.33 -28.30
CA PHE A 546 -5.00 -12.98 -29.61
C PHE A 546 -6.09 -12.50 -30.58
N LYS A 547 -7.26 -13.13 -30.59
CA LYS A 547 -8.40 -12.67 -31.39
C LYS A 547 -8.84 -11.25 -31.00
N PHE A 548 -8.92 -10.98 -29.70
CA PHE A 548 -9.24 -9.65 -29.21
C PHE A 548 -8.17 -8.61 -29.61
N GLU A 549 -6.88 -8.97 -29.60
CA GLU A 549 -5.81 -8.09 -30.09
C GLU A 549 -5.91 -7.82 -31.60
N GLU A 550 -6.26 -8.83 -32.40
CA GLU A 550 -6.52 -8.68 -33.83
C GLU A 550 -7.69 -7.74 -34.09
N GLU A 551 -8.77 -7.81 -33.29
CA GLU A 551 -9.90 -6.88 -33.36
C GLU A 551 -9.50 -5.43 -33.03
N LEU A 552 -8.61 -5.24 -32.05
CA LEU A 552 -8.06 -3.92 -31.71
C LEU A 552 -7.24 -3.32 -32.86
N GLU A 553 -6.42 -4.15 -33.53
CA GLU A 553 -5.54 -3.77 -34.64
C GLU A 553 -6.32 -3.57 -35.97
N ALA A 554 -7.37 -4.35 -36.22
CA ALA A 554 -8.16 -4.27 -37.46
C ALA A 554 -8.85 -2.90 -37.63
N GLY A 555 -9.30 -2.29 -36.53
CA GLY A 555 -9.94 -0.97 -36.53
C GLY A 555 -9.03 0.21 -36.91
N ASP A 556 -7.70 0.03 -36.99
CA ASP A 556 -6.76 1.07 -37.44
C ASP A 556 -6.66 1.17 -38.98
N ASN A 557 -7.04 0.10 -39.70
CA ASN A 557 -6.91 0.03 -41.16
C ASN A 557 -8.06 0.70 -41.92
N GLU A 558 -9.22 0.91 -41.30
CA GLU A 558 -10.34 1.62 -41.94
C GLU A 558 -10.13 3.15 -41.96
N GLY A 559 -9.43 3.71 -40.97
CA GLY A 559 -9.04 5.13 -40.95
C GLY A 559 -7.87 5.49 -41.88
N SER A 560 -7.06 4.50 -42.26
CA SER A 560 -5.84 4.70 -43.06
C SER A 560 -6.05 4.63 -44.58
N LYS A 561 -7.23 4.19 -45.05
CA LYS A 561 -7.57 4.18 -46.49
C LYS A 561 -8.05 5.55 -47.03
N GLY A 562 -8.14 6.58 -46.19
CA GLY A 562 -8.66 7.91 -46.56
C GLY A 562 -7.64 9.05 -46.66
N LYS A 563 -6.35 8.82 -46.42
CA LYS A 563 -5.32 9.89 -46.50
C LYS A 563 -4.06 9.42 -47.23
N GLU A 564 -4.16 9.28 -48.55
CA GLU A 564 -3.01 9.49 -49.41
C GLU A 564 -3.04 10.92 -49.96
N LYS A 565 -1.90 11.61 -49.76
CA LYS A 565 -1.48 12.92 -50.31
C LYS A 565 -2.15 14.18 -49.74
N GLY A 566 -1.54 14.71 -48.67
CA GLY A 566 -1.67 16.11 -48.27
C GLY A 566 -0.59 16.48 -47.25
N LYS A 567 0.26 17.44 -47.60
CA LYS A 567 1.41 18.00 -46.87
C LYS A 567 1.31 17.96 -45.33
N VAL A 568 2.43 17.59 -44.71
CA VAL A 568 2.74 17.73 -43.28
C VAL A 568 2.55 19.19 -42.86
N ALA A 569 1.57 19.46 -42.00
CA ALA A 569 1.46 20.67 -41.21
C ALA A 569 1.75 20.32 -39.75
N SER A 570 2.72 21.03 -39.18
CA SER A 570 3.14 20.95 -37.78
C SER A 570 1.99 21.34 -36.84
N THR A 571 1.55 20.40 -36.00
CA THR A 571 0.65 20.73 -34.88
C THR A 571 1.48 21.05 -33.65
N GLU A 572 1.60 22.34 -33.36
CA GLU A 572 1.89 22.85 -32.02
C GLU A 572 0.77 22.44 -31.04
N PRO A 573 1.07 22.21 -29.76
CA PRO A 573 0.06 21.91 -28.75
C PRO A 573 -0.82 23.14 -28.49
N LEU A 574 -2.14 22.95 -28.60
CA LEU A 574 -3.16 23.93 -28.25
C LEU A 574 -3.02 24.37 -26.78
N SER A 575 -2.86 25.68 -26.64
CA SER A 575 -2.75 26.43 -25.39
C SER A 575 -3.95 26.23 -24.47
N THR A 576 -3.64 26.02 -23.19
CA THR A 576 -4.56 26.12 -22.04
C THR A 576 -5.03 27.57 -21.87
N ALA A 577 -6.18 27.89 -22.44
CA ALA A 577 -6.89 29.15 -22.20
C ALA A 577 -8.40 28.90 -22.17
N ALA A 578 -8.88 28.27 -21.09
CA ALA A 578 -10.28 28.26 -20.69
C ALA A 578 -10.37 27.93 -19.20
N ALA A 579 -9.80 28.82 -18.39
CA ALA A 579 -9.96 28.84 -16.94
C ALA A 579 -9.96 30.31 -16.49
N GLU A 580 -10.95 31.06 -16.97
CA GLU A 580 -11.35 32.38 -16.47
C GLU A 580 -12.75 32.67 -17.03
N VAL A 581 -13.79 32.22 -16.31
CA VAL A 581 -15.04 32.93 -15.90
C VAL A 581 -15.67 32.10 -14.79
#